data_AF-A0A455U5A0-F1
#
_entry.id   AF-A0A455U5A0-F1
#
_cell.length_a   1.000
_cell.length_b   1.000
_cell.length_c   1.000
_cell.angle_alpha   90.00
_cell.angle_beta   90.00
_cell.angle_gamma   90.00
#
_symmetry.space_group_name_H-M   'P 1'
#
loop_
_entity.id
_entity.type
_entity.pdbx_description
1 polymer ?
#
loop_
_entity_poly.entity_id
_entity_poly.type
_entity_poly.pdbx_seq_one_letter_code
_entity_poly.pdbx_strand_id
1 'polypeptide(L)'
;MSEQQVNNLNVLAQDVLTTPEALKNAVPLTDAAERTVIEGRQTIQNILDGNDPRLLVVVGPAQFTTWKLHLIMPAASARWLTKSATACIL
;
A
#
# COMPACT_ATOMS: atom_id res chain seq x y z
N MET A 1 -22.79 38.32 13.19
CA MET A 1 -22.28 37.20 12.36
C MET A 1 -21.95 36.08 13.31
N SER A 2 -22.84 35.09 13.40
CA SER A 2 -22.82 34.06 14.43
C SER A 2 -21.63 33.12 14.22
N GLU A 3 -20.58 33.27 15.04
CA GLU A 3 -19.46 32.32 15.07
C GLU A 3 -20.00 30.99 15.62
N GLN A 4 -20.06 29.96 14.77
CA GLN A 4 -20.34 28.60 15.20
C GLN A 4 -19.20 28.12 16.10
N GLN A 5 -19.37 28.31 17.42
CA GLN A 5 -18.45 27.90 18.47
C GLN A 5 -18.55 26.39 18.75
N VAL A 6 -18.41 25.57 17.70
CA VAL A 6 -18.50 24.10 17.76
C VAL A 6 -17.59 23.45 16.71
N ASN A 7 -16.30 23.81 16.64
CA ASN A 7 -15.37 23.18 15.70
C ASN A 7 -14.22 22.46 16.41
N ASN A 8 -13.87 21.26 15.95
CA ASN A 8 -12.76 20.43 16.44
C ASN A 8 -12.78 20.06 17.94
N LEU A 9 -13.98 19.91 18.53
CA LEU A 9 -14.14 19.61 19.97
C LEU A 9 -13.54 18.26 20.41
N ASN A 10 -13.22 17.36 19.49
CA ASN A 10 -12.62 16.06 19.76
C ASN A 10 -11.47 15.71 18.79
N VAL A 11 -10.61 16.69 18.47
CA VAL A 11 -9.39 16.46 17.69
C VAL A 11 -8.22 16.29 18.64
N LEU A 12 -7.61 15.10 18.65
CA LEU A 12 -6.43 14.81 19.48
C LEU A 12 -5.18 15.53 18.99
N ALA A 13 -5.00 15.59 17.66
CA ALA A 13 -3.92 16.32 17.01
C ALA A 13 -4.25 16.59 15.54
N GLN A 14 -3.63 17.64 15.01
CA GLN A 14 -3.59 17.95 13.59
C GLN A 14 -2.10 18.01 13.21
N ASP A 15 -1.70 17.15 12.28
CA ASP A 15 -0.34 17.15 11.74
C ASP A 15 -0.35 17.59 10.28
N VAL A 16 0.63 18.42 9.93
CA VAL A 16 0.84 18.84 8.55
C VAL A 16 1.54 17.69 7.82
N LEU A 17 0.82 17.07 6.88
CA LEU A 17 1.39 16.05 6.00
C LEU A 17 2.31 16.70 4.96
N THR A 18 3.35 15.96 4.57
CA THR A 18 4.20 16.34 3.44
C THR A 18 3.35 16.46 2.18
N THR A 19 3.60 17.50 1.37
CA THR A 19 2.84 17.70 0.13
C THR A 19 3.14 16.57 -0.86
N PRO A 20 2.17 16.20 -1.73
CA PRO A 20 2.42 15.20 -2.77
C PRO A 20 3.60 15.53 -3.68
N GLU A 21 3.83 16.83 -3.94
CA GLU A 21 4.98 17.30 -4.73
C GLU A 21 6.31 17.02 -4.03
N ALA A 22 6.42 17.38 -2.74
CA ALA A 22 7.61 17.09 -1.95
C ALA A 22 7.89 15.58 -1.86
N LEU A 23 6.85 14.75 -1.77
CA LEU A 23 6.99 13.30 -1.75
C LEU A 23 7.51 12.74 -3.09
N LYS A 24 7.00 13.25 -4.22
CA LYS A 24 7.46 12.85 -5.57
C LYS A 24 8.93 13.23 -5.81
N ASN A 25 9.36 14.37 -5.28
CA ASN A 25 10.76 14.79 -5.36
C ASN A 25 11.68 13.93 -4.50
N ALA A 26 11.21 13.49 -3.32
CA ALA A 26 11.97 12.63 -2.41
C ALA A 26 12.10 11.18 -2.90
N VAL A 27 11.10 10.68 -3.63
CA VAL A 27 11.08 9.32 -4.20
C VAL A 27 10.80 9.42 -5.70
N PRO A 28 11.83 9.69 -6.52
CA PRO A 28 11.66 9.83 -7.96
C PRO A 28 11.27 8.49 -8.60
N LEU A 29 10.39 8.56 -9.60
CA LEU A 29 10.02 7.40 -10.40
C LEU A 29 11.23 6.97 -11.24
N THR A 30 11.51 5.67 -11.26
CA THR A 30 12.55 5.10 -12.14
C THR A 30 11.93 4.70 -13.47
N ASP A 31 12.69 4.78 -14.56
CA ASP A 31 12.25 4.37 -15.90
C ASP A 31 11.71 2.92 -15.92
N ALA A 32 12.32 2.04 -15.14
CA ALA A 32 11.88 0.65 -14.99
C ALA A 32 10.52 0.54 -14.30
N ALA A 33 10.28 1.34 -13.26
CA ALA A 33 9.00 1.38 -12.56
C ALA A 33 7.91 1.99 -13.46
N GLU A 34 8.23 3.06 -14.19
CA GLU A 34 7.32 3.67 -15.15
C GLU A 34 6.87 2.67 -16.21
N ARG A 35 7.83 2.01 -16.86
CA ARG A 35 7.56 0.98 -17.87
C ARG A 35 6.69 -0.15 -17.33
N THR A 36 7.00 -0.63 -16.13
CA THR A 36 6.21 -1.69 -15.45
C THR A 36 4.77 -1.28 -15.24
N VAL A 37 4.52 -0.03 -14.81
CA VAL A 37 3.18 0.50 -14.59
C VAL A 37 2.41 0.64 -15.90
N ILE A 38 3.05 1.14 -16.95
CA ILE A 38 2.41 1.30 -18.28
C ILE A 38 2.05 -0.07 -18.87
N GLU A 39 3.00 -1.00 -18.93
CA GLU A 39 2.78 -2.34 -19.48
C GLU A 39 1.75 -3.13 -18.66
N GLY A 40 1.81 -3.01 -17.32
CA GLY A 40 0.83 -3.62 -16.43
C GLY A 40 -0.58 -3.09 -16.66
N ARG A 41 -0.75 -1.77 -16.81
CA ARG A 41 -2.06 -1.16 -17.11
C ARG A 41 -2.63 -1.64 -18.44
N GLN A 42 -1.81 -1.73 -19.48
CA GLN A 42 -2.25 -2.23 -20.79
C GLN A 42 -2.65 -3.71 -20.70
N THR A 43 -1.85 -4.51 -19.98
CA THR A 43 -2.12 -5.94 -19.80
C THR A 43 -3.44 -6.18 -19.05
N ILE A 44 -3.68 -5.43 -17.98
CA ILE A 44 -4.92 -5.52 -17.20
C ILE A 44 -6.13 -5.14 -18.07
N GLN A 45 -6.02 -4.08 -18.87
CA GLN A 45 -7.09 -3.69 -19.80
C GLN A 45 -7.41 -4.82 -20.77
N ASN A 46 -6.39 -5.41 -21.41
CA ASN A 46 -6.59 -6.51 -22.36
C ASN A 46 -7.27 -7.75 -21.74
N ILE A 47 -6.95 -8.06 -20.48
CA ILE A 47 -7.58 -9.15 -19.73
C ILE A 47 -9.06 -8.84 -19.44
N LEU A 48 -9.35 -7.61 -19.01
CA LEU A 48 -10.73 -7.18 -18.72
C LEU A 48 -11.59 -7.08 -19.99
N ASP A 49 -10.98 -6.71 -21.11
CA ASP A 49 -11.64 -6.64 -22.43
C ASP A 49 -11.84 -8.02 -23.07
N GLY A 50 -11.31 -9.09 -22.48
CA GLY A 50 -11.38 -10.45 -23.02
C GLY A 50 -10.49 -10.70 -24.23
N ASN A 51 -9.65 -9.72 -24.60
CA ASN A 51 -8.63 -9.85 -25.66
C ASN A 51 -7.45 -10.73 -25.20
N ASP A 52 -7.32 -10.95 -23.89
CA ASP A 52 -6.32 -11.80 -23.28
C ASP A 52 -7.00 -12.82 -22.35
N PRO A 53 -6.86 -14.13 -22.60
CA PRO A 53 -7.55 -15.17 -21.81
C PRO A 53 -6.92 -15.43 -20.43
N ARG A 54 -5.87 -14.70 -20.05
CA ARG A 54 -5.20 -14.86 -18.75
C ARG A 54 -6.09 -14.37 -17.60
N LEU A 55 -5.96 -14.98 -16.43
CA LEU A 55 -6.65 -14.56 -15.21
C LEU A 55 -5.81 -13.51 -14.46
N LEU A 56 -6.44 -12.38 -14.12
CA LEU A 56 -5.87 -11.39 -13.21
C LEU A 56 -6.09 -11.80 -11.76
N VAL A 57 -5.00 -11.98 -11.01
CA VAL A 57 -5.05 -12.32 -9.58
C VAL A 57 -4.25 -11.28 -8.80
N VAL A 58 -4.89 -10.62 -7.82
CA VAL A 58 -4.23 -9.69 -6.90
C VAL A 58 -3.81 -10.46 -5.66
N VAL A 59 -2.50 -10.70 -5.52
CA VAL A 59 -1.90 -11.37 -4.35
C VAL A 59 -1.09 -10.37 -3.55
N GLY A 60 -1.33 -10.33 -2.23
CA GLY A 60 -0.58 -9.53 -1.28
C GLY A 60 -0.93 -9.92 0.16
N PRO A 61 -0.07 -9.62 1.14
CA PRO A 61 -0.43 -9.82 2.54
C PRO A 61 -1.65 -8.95 2.85
N ALA A 62 -2.62 -9.51 3.59
CA ALA A 62 -3.83 -8.78 3.97
C ALA A 62 -3.54 -7.51 4.79
N GLN A 63 -2.34 -7.39 5.36
CA GLN A 63 -1.89 -6.22 6.09
C GLN A 63 -0.48 -5.86 5.62
N PHE A 64 -0.28 -4.63 5.16
CA PHE A 64 1.03 -4.12 4.74
C PHE A 64 1.96 -3.82 5.93
N THR A 65 1.68 -4.29 7.15
CA THR A 65 2.28 -3.78 8.39
C THR A 65 3.74 -4.21 8.66
N THR A 66 4.48 -4.70 7.66
CA THR A 66 5.87 -5.15 7.83
C THR A 66 6.88 -4.29 7.06
N TRP A 67 6.73 -2.96 7.06
CA TRP A 67 7.77 -2.03 6.56
C TRP A 67 8.55 -1.31 7.67
N LYS A 68 8.38 -1.71 8.94
CA LYS A 68 9.14 -1.15 10.07
C LYS A 68 9.61 -2.21 11.06
N LEU A 69 10.39 -3.17 10.59
CA LEU A 69 11.19 -4.04 11.48
C LEU A 69 12.50 -4.48 10.82
N HIS A 70 13.31 -3.52 10.35
CA HIS A 70 14.72 -3.78 9.96
C HIS A 70 15.75 -3.04 10.83
N LEU A 71 15.35 -2.48 11.98
CA LEU A 71 16.34 -2.11 12.99
C LEU A 71 15.88 -2.69 14.33
N ILE A 72 16.70 -3.60 14.87
CA ILE A 72 16.57 -4.26 16.17
C ILE A 72 15.64 -5.48 16.17
N MET A 73 16.16 -6.66 15.81
CA MET A 73 15.82 -7.92 16.48
C MET A 73 16.99 -8.92 16.35
N PRO A 74 17.56 -9.43 17.46
CA PRO A 74 18.57 -10.48 17.43
C PRO A 74 17.92 -11.86 17.22
N ALA A 75 18.38 -12.59 16.21
CA ALA A 75 18.51 -14.05 16.01
C ALA A 75 17.67 -15.11 16.80
N ALA A 76 16.52 -14.81 17.42
CA ALA A 76 15.89 -15.74 18.37
C ALA A 76 14.42 -16.16 18.07
N SER A 77 13.84 -15.84 16.91
CA SER A 77 12.41 -16.10 16.65
C SER A 77 12.10 -16.90 15.37
N ALA A 78 12.93 -17.89 15.05
CA ALA A 78 12.67 -18.86 13.97
C ALA A 78 11.53 -19.89 14.27
N ARG A 79 10.60 -19.60 15.19
CA ARG A 79 9.56 -20.54 15.67
C ARG A 79 8.11 -20.12 15.39
N TRP A 80 7.89 -19.03 14.64
CA TRP A 80 6.53 -18.50 14.40
C TRP A 80 6.01 -18.69 12.98
N LEU A 81 6.76 -19.35 12.08
CA LEU A 81 6.40 -19.46 10.65
C LEU A 81 5.44 -20.60 10.27
N THR A 82 4.89 -21.38 11.20
CA THR A 82 4.01 -22.53 10.85
C THR A 82 2.53 -22.39 11.22
N LYS A 83 2.07 -21.24 11.75
CA LYS A 83 0.67 -21.10 12.22
C LYS A 83 -0.26 -20.18 11.41
N SER A 84 0.21 -19.55 10.34
CA SER A 84 -0.62 -18.62 9.56
C SER A 84 -0.89 -19.12 8.14
N ALA A 85 -1.24 -20.40 8.02
CA ALA A 85 -1.70 -21.05 6.78
C ALA A 85 -3.20 -21.43 6.87
N THR A 86 -4.01 -20.55 7.47
CA THR A 86 -5.48 -20.62 7.40
C THR A 86 -5.89 -19.51 6.42
N ALA A 87 -5.94 -19.78 5.12
CA ALA A 87 -7.13 -20.30 4.44
C ALA A 87 -8.37 -19.44 4.73
N CYS A 88 -8.49 -18.31 4.03
CA CYS A 88 -9.78 -17.70 3.74
C CYS A 88 -10.06 -17.90 2.24
N ILE A 89 -10.57 -19.09 1.92
CA ILE A 89 -11.55 -19.28 0.85
C ILE A 89 -12.89 -19.31 1.58
N LEU A 90 -13.55 -18.17 1.64
CA LEU A 90 -14.99 -18.02 1.88
C LEU A 90 -15.40 -16.63 1.39
#